data_AF-A0A1E3A972-F1
#
_entry.id   AF-A0A1E3A972-F1
#
_cell.length_a   1.000
_cell.length_b   1.000
_cell.length_c   1.000
_cell.angle_alpha   90.00
_cell.angle_beta   90.00
_cell.angle_gamma   90.00
#
_symmetry.space_group_name_H-M   'P 1'
#
loop_
_entity.id
_entity.type
_entity.pdbx_description
1 polymer ?
#
loop_
_entity_poly.entity_id
_entity_poly.type
_entity_poly.pdbx_seq_one_letter_code
_entity_poly.pdbx_strand_id
1 'polypeptide(L)'
;MYLDLKEVPFSTRGSYMAVSYHEKNFRGSGMEEGLYLRTVHGNAKTPFVAGISPLQDGKACTYRIEAHPEKVELKWEEGTVTLAYADSDTLLISGRGKGAGIRLDFLPGEAFDFIQPVLSGKDTWYLADCFKNYMRYMLFNQAGRIALH
;
A
#
# COMPACT_ATOMS: atom_id res chain seq x y z
N MET A 1 -11.97 -19.25 -0.58
CA MET A 1 -12.17 -18.46 -1.82
C MET A 1 -10.93 -17.62 -2.05
N TYR A 2 -10.38 -17.61 -3.26
CA TYR A 2 -9.32 -16.69 -3.64
C TYR A 2 -9.92 -15.52 -4.42
N LEU A 3 -9.45 -14.32 -4.16
CA LEU A 3 -9.78 -13.13 -4.93
C LEU A 3 -8.77 -12.97 -6.06
N ASP A 4 -9.26 -12.64 -7.25
CA ASP A 4 -8.40 -12.08 -8.29
C ASP A 4 -8.36 -10.56 -8.08
N LEU A 5 -7.21 -10.02 -7.65
CA LEU A 5 -7.05 -8.59 -7.39
C LEU A 5 -7.07 -7.72 -8.65
N LYS A 6 -7.07 -8.31 -9.85
CA LYS A 6 -7.33 -7.60 -11.11
C LYS A 6 -8.82 -7.25 -11.26
N GLU A 7 -9.69 -8.14 -10.79
CA GLU A 7 -11.14 -8.04 -10.94
C GLU A 7 -11.82 -7.48 -9.68
N VAL A 8 -11.38 -7.96 -8.51
CA VAL A 8 -11.96 -7.65 -7.19
C VAL A 8 -10.90 -7.03 -6.29
N PRO A 9 -10.91 -5.71 -6.08
CA PRO A 9 -10.02 -5.05 -5.14
C PRO A 9 -10.20 -5.58 -3.72
N PHE A 10 -9.10 -5.76 -3.00
CA PHE A 10 -9.13 -6.06 -1.58
C PHE A 10 -9.42 -4.78 -0.78
N SER A 11 -10.60 -4.75 -0.15
CA SER A 11 -11.10 -3.63 0.66
C SER A 11 -12.06 -4.16 1.72
N THR A 12 -12.51 -3.29 2.62
CA THR A 12 -13.53 -3.58 3.62
C THR A 12 -14.66 -2.56 3.56
N ARG A 13 -15.82 -2.92 4.08
CA ARG A 13 -17.00 -2.04 4.08
C ARG A 13 -16.69 -0.74 4.81
N GLY A 14 -16.98 0.39 4.16
CA GLY A 14 -16.78 1.73 4.70
C GLY A 14 -15.38 2.30 4.46
N SER A 15 -14.44 1.49 3.99
CA SER A 15 -13.10 1.96 3.65
C SER A 15 -13.08 2.67 2.31
N TYR A 16 -12.34 3.78 2.24
CA TYR A 16 -11.93 4.38 0.98
C TYR A 16 -10.62 3.81 0.45
N MET A 17 -9.92 2.96 1.22
CA MET A 17 -8.72 2.27 0.77
C MET A 17 -9.08 0.98 0.04
N ALA A 18 -8.38 0.71 -1.05
CA ALA A 18 -8.44 -0.56 -1.75
C ALA A 18 -7.04 -0.96 -2.22
N VAL A 19 -6.76 -2.26 -2.22
CA VAL A 19 -5.55 -2.84 -2.79
C VAL A 19 -5.94 -3.63 -4.03
N SER A 20 -5.39 -3.27 -5.19
CA SER A 20 -5.68 -3.96 -6.45
C SER A 20 -4.45 -4.10 -7.31
N TYR A 21 -4.47 -5.13 -8.16
CA TYR A 21 -3.43 -5.38 -9.14
C TYR A 21 -3.85 -4.80 -10.49
N HIS A 22 -2.93 -4.13 -11.18
CA HIS A 22 -3.19 -3.54 -12.49
C HIS A 22 -2.14 -3.94 -13.49
N GLU A 23 -2.60 -4.20 -14.72
CA GLU A 23 -1.73 -4.33 -15.88
C GLU A 23 -1.21 -2.96 -16.32
N LYS A 24 -0.11 -2.98 -17.08
CA LYS A 24 0.51 -1.77 -17.59
C LYS A 24 -0.51 -0.90 -18.35
N ASN A 25 -0.49 0.39 -18.04
CA ASN A 25 -1.35 1.42 -18.61
C ASN A 25 -2.85 1.11 -18.47
N PHE A 26 -3.27 0.46 -17.37
CA PHE A 26 -4.67 0.18 -17.09
C PHE A 26 -5.52 1.46 -17.21
N ARG A 27 -6.52 1.43 -18.11
CA ARG A 27 -7.42 2.56 -18.45
C ARG A 27 -6.70 3.85 -18.87
N GLY A 28 -5.54 3.74 -19.51
CA GLY A 28 -4.79 4.92 -19.99
C GLY A 28 -4.11 5.72 -18.88
N SER A 29 -3.92 5.13 -17.71
CA SER A 29 -3.34 5.79 -16.53
C SER A 29 -1.86 6.12 -16.64
N GLY A 30 -1.14 5.54 -17.60
CA GLY A 30 0.32 5.62 -17.70
C GLY A 30 1.07 4.86 -16.60
N MET A 31 0.37 4.09 -15.77
CA MET A 31 0.98 3.32 -14.68
C MET A 31 1.67 2.06 -15.19
N GLU A 32 2.71 1.63 -14.49
CA GLU A 32 3.32 0.32 -14.73
C GLU A 32 2.43 -0.81 -14.21
N GLU A 33 2.75 -2.04 -14.59
CA GLU A 33 2.10 -3.22 -14.02
C GLU A 33 2.52 -3.40 -12.56
N GLY A 34 1.56 -3.71 -11.68
CA GLY A 34 1.88 -3.98 -10.28
C GLY A 34 0.70 -3.93 -9.33
N LEU A 35 1.02 -4.06 -8.04
CA LEU A 35 0.07 -3.93 -6.94
C LEU A 35 0.05 -2.48 -6.43
N TYR A 36 -1.13 -1.94 -6.20
CA TYR A 36 -1.30 -0.55 -5.81
C TYR A 36 -2.24 -0.40 -4.62
N LEU A 37 -1.89 0.50 -3.70
CA LEU A 37 -2.85 1.15 -2.82
C LEU A 37 -3.61 2.18 -3.65
N ARG A 38 -4.94 2.13 -3.54
CA ARG A 38 -5.85 3.02 -4.24
C ARG A 38 -6.84 3.65 -3.28
N THR A 39 -7.33 4.81 -3.69
CA THR A 39 -8.57 5.38 -3.14
C THR A 39 -9.74 5.04 -4.06
N VAL A 40 -10.88 4.71 -3.45
CA VAL A 40 -12.18 4.58 -4.15
C VAL A 40 -13.06 5.82 -3.98
N HIS A 41 -12.50 6.90 -3.43
CA HIS A 41 -13.20 8.17 -3.27
C HIS A 41 -13.45 8.82 -4.65
N GLY A 42 -14.72 9.01 -5.01
CA GLY A 42 -15.13 9.39 -6.38
C GLY A 42 -14.60 10.72 -6.90
N ASN A 43 -14.16 11.62 -6.01
CA ASN A 43 -13.60 12.93 -6.38
C ASN A 43 -12.07 12.92 -6.57
N ALA A 44 -11.38 11.78 -6.41
CA ALA A 44 -9.94 11.71 -6.61
C ALA A 44 -9.56 11.94 -8.08
N LYS A 45 -8.54 12.77 -8.36
CA LYS A 45 -8.04 13.02 -9.72
C LYS A 45 -7.50 11.74 -10.37
N THR A 46 -6.87 10.91 -9.54
CA THR A 46 -6.46 9.55 -9.87
C THR A 46 -6.80 8.64 -8.70
N PRO A 47 -7.23 7.39 -8.94
CA PRO A 47 -7.46 6.45 -7.85
C PRO A 47 -6.14 5.87 -7.31
N PHE A 48 -5.01 6.03 -8.00
CA PHE A 48 -3.73 5.45 -7.59
C PHE A 48 -3.02 6.33 -6.56
N VAL A 49 -2.70 5.74 -5.40
CA VAL A 49 -2.06 6.44 -4.26
C VAL A 49 -0.60 6.06 -4.18
N ALA A 50 -0.31 4.76 -4.03
CA ALA A 50 1.04 4.25 -3.87
C ALA A 50 1.22 2.88 -4.54
N GLY A 51 2.37 2.66 -5.18
CA GLY A 51 2.81 1.33 -5.59
C GLY A 51 3.22 0.50 -4.37
N ILE A 52 2.92 -0.79 -4.38
CA ILE A 52 3.25 -1.72 -3.30
C ILE A 52 4.24 -2.76 -3.81
N SER A 53 5.36 -2.91 -3.11
CA SER A 53 6.34 -3.95 -3.45
C SER A 53 6.96 -4.56 -2.19
N PRO A 54 6.96 -5.90 -2.04
CA PRO A 54 7.70 -6.54 -0.96
C PRO A 54 9.21 -6.41 -1.20
N LEU A 55 9.95 -6.39 -0.10
CA LEU A 55 11.39 -6.24 -0.10
C LEU A 55 12.04 -7.45 0.60
N GLN A 56 13.16 -7.91 0.04
CA GLN A 56 14.12 -8.78 0.71
C GLN A 56 15.43 -7.98 0.85
N ASP A 57 15.85 -7.76 2.09
CA ASP A 57 17.05 -6.98 2.44
C ASP A 57 17.09 -5.59 1.75
N GLY A 58 15.94 -4.92 1.73
CA GLY A 58 15.75 -3.59 1.16
C GLY A 58 15.55 -3.53 -0.37
N LYS A 59 15.68 -4.66 -1.07
CA LYS A 59 15.51 -4.74 -2.54
C LYS A 59 14.17 -5.35 -2.90
N ALA A 60 13.51 -4.81 -3.93
CA ALA A 60 12.29 -5.41 -4.47
C ALA A 60 12.58 -6.84 -4.93
N CYS A 61 11.72 -7.78 -4.55
CA CYS A 61 11.86 -9.19 -4.89
C CYS A 61 10.69 -9.67 -5.75
N THR A 62 10.87 -10.82 -6.41
CA THR A 62 9.77 -11.52 -7.08
C THR A 62 8.91 -12.21 -6.03
N TYR A 63 7.59 -12.11 -6.17
CA TYR A 63 6.63 -12.65 -5.22
C TYR A 63 5.40 -13.20 -5.96
N ARG A 64 4.62 -14.01 -5.25
CA ARG A 64 3.28 -14.44 -5.65
C ARG A 64 2.24 -13.82 -4.72
N ILE A 65 1.06 -13.55 -5.26
CA ILE A 65 -0.06 -12.98 -4.51
C ILE A 65 -1.05 -14.10 -4.18
N GLU A 66 -1.40 -14.22 -2.90
CA GLU A 66 -2.55 -15.01 -2.45
C GLU A 66 -3.54 -14.07 -1.74
N ALA A 67 -4.67 -13.80 -2.39
CA ALA A 67 -5.68 -12.88 -1.86
C ALA A 67 -6.92 -13.63 -1.39
N HIS A 68 -7.39 -13.29 -0.20
CA HIS A 68 -8.61 -13.78 0.43
C HIS A 68 -9.45 -12.57 0.91
N PRO A 69 -10.76 -12.76 1.17
CA PRO A 69 -11.60 -11.68 1.70
C PRO A 69 -11.07 -11.05 3.00
N GLU A 70 -10.35 -11.82 3.83
CA GLU A 70 -9.83 -11.37 5.12
C GLU A 70 -8.39 -10.83 5.07
N LYS A 71 -7.60 -11.18 4.05
CA LYS A 71 -6.19 -10.77 3.93
C LYS A 71 -5.63 -10.95 2.53
N VAL A 72 -4.56 -10.21 2.23
CA VAL A 72 -3.71 -10.43 1.06
C VAL A 72 -2.31 -10.79 1.52
N GLU A 73 -1.73 -11.86 0.97
CA GLU A 73 -0.38 -12.29 1.27
C GLU A 73 0.51 -12.20 0.02
N LEU A 74 1.63 -11.48 0.15
CA LEU A 74 2.71 -11.41 -0.83
C LEU A 74 3.80 -12.36 -0.37
N LYS A 75 3.99 -13.48 -1.07
CA LYS A 75 4.88 -14.58 -0.65
C LYS A 75 6.07 -14.72 -1.60
N TRP A 76 7.26 -14.89 -1.03
CA TRP A 76 8.46 -15.30 -1.74
C TRP A 76 9.16 -16.41 -0.93
N GLU A 77 10.31 -16.90 -1.40
CA GLU A 77 10.99 -18.06 -0.79
C GLU A 77 11.34 -17.86 0.69
N GLU A 78 11.81 -16.67 1.06
CA GLU A 78 12.39 -16.39 2.37
C GLU A 78 11.45 -15.63 3.31
N GLY A 79 10.27 -15.22 2.83
CA GLY A 79 9.40 -14.33 3.60
C GLY A 79 8.00 -14.14 3.05
N THR A 80 7.22 -13.38 3.81
CA THR A 80 5.84 -13.04 3.50
C THR A 80 5.51 -11.66 4.04
N VAL A 81 4.78 -10.87 3.26
CA VAL A 81 4.07 -9.67 3.71
C VAL A 81 2.57 -9.96 3.70
N THR A 82 1.88 -9.62 4.78
CA THR A 82 0.43 -9.74 4.90
C THR A 82 -0.20 -8.37 5.04
N LEU A 83 -1.25 -8.12 4.27
CA LEU A 83 -2.11 -6.94 4.33
C LEU A 83 -3.48 -7.38 4.87
N ALA A 84 -4.00 -6.69 5.89
CA ALA A 84 -5.32 -6.95 6.44
C ALA A 84 -5.95 -5.67 6.99
N TYR A 85 -7.26 -5.51 6.88
CA TYR A 85 -7.95 -4.37 7.51
C TYR A 85 -8.21 -4.65 8.99
N ALA A 86 -7.85 -3.71 9.86
CA ALA A 86 -8.32 -3.73 11.26
C ALA A 86 -9.73 -3.16 11.37
N ASP A 87 -10.01 -2.12 10.59
CA ASP A 87 -11.28 -1.41 10.48
C ASP A 87 -11.36 -0.69 9.11
N SER A 88 -12.36 0.18 8.92
CA SER A 88 -12.56 0.93 7.68
C SER A 88 -11.42 1.91 7.35
N ASP A 89 -10.66 2.35 8.35
CA ASP A 89 -9.71 3.45 8.21
C ASP A 89 -8.26 3.00 8.41
N THR A 90 -8.05 1.71 8.72
CA THR A 90 -6.74 1.15 9.07
C THR A 90 -6.41 -0.11 8.28
N LEU A 91 -5.43 -0.01 7.39
CA LEU A 91 -4.78 -1.15 6.72
C LEU A 91 -3.52 -1.55 7.51
N LEU A 92 -3.54 -2.74 8.11
CA LEU A 92 -2.39 -3.34 8.78
C LEU A 92 -1.48 -4.03 7.77
N ILE A 93 -0.18 -3.91 8.00
CA ILE A 93 0.86 -4.54 7.20
C ILE A 93 1.85 -5.24 8.13
N SER A 94 2.05 -6.54 7.94
CA SER A 94 3.01 -7.33 8.72
C SER A 94 3.99 -8.08 7.82
N GLY A 95 5.28 -8.04 8.14
CA GLY A 95 6.31 -8.83 7.48
C GLY A 95 6.79 -9.99 8.34
N ARG A 96 7.00 -11.17 7.75
CA ARG A 96 7.63 -12.34 8.36
C ARG A 96 8.77 -12.83 7.48
N GLY A 97 9.90 -13.16 8.08
CA GLY A 97 11.14 -13.54 7.39
C GLY A 97 12.26 -12.55 7.72
N LYS A 98 13.50 -13.04 7.75
CA LYS A 98 14.65 -12.18 8.00
C LYS A 98 14.86 -11.28 6.79
N GLY A 99 14.99 -9.97 7.02
CA GLY A 99 15.15 -9.00 5.92
C GLY A 99 13.86 -8.67 5.17
N ALA A 100 12.72 -9.24 5.57
CA ALA A 100 11.42 -8.95 4.97
C ALA A 100 11.00 -7.49 5.23
N GLY A 101 10.59 -6.80 4.17
CA GLY A 101 10.07 -5.45 4.24
C GLY A 101 9.00 -5.20 3.19
N ILE A 102 8.46 -3.98 3.19
CA ILE A 102 7.52 -3.50 2.18
C ILE A 102 7.90 -2.07 1.80
N ARG A 103 7.74 -1.73 0.52
CA ARG A 103 7.81 -0.37 0.01
C ARG A 103 6.42 0.09 -0.36
N LEU A 104 6.06 1.27 0.12
CA LEU A 104 4.93 2.06 -0.36
C LEU A 104 5.51 3.22 -1.14
N ASP A 105 5.47 3.12 -2.46
CA ASP A 105 5.98 4.14 -3.37
C ASP A 105 4.84 5.12 -3.70
N PHE A 106 4.70 6.16 -2.88
CA PHE A 106 3.65 7.17 -3.04
C PHE A 106 3.86 7.91 -4.37
N LEU A 107 2.89 7.75 -5.27
CA LEU A 107 3.01 8.28 -6.62
C LEU A 107 2.95 9.81 -6.56
N PRO A 108 3.80 10.53 -7.31
CA PRO A 108 3.76 11.99 -7.30
C PRO A 108 2.55 12.52 -8.07
N GLY A 109 1.99 13.62 -7.58
CA GLY A 109 1.02 14.46 -8.27
C GLY A 109 1.65 15.73 -8.85
N GLU A 110 0.81 16.65 -9.33
CA GLU A 110 1.28 17.92 -9.89
C GLU A 110 1.71 18.94 -8.84
N ALA A 111 1.08 18.96 -7.66
CA ALA A 111 1.44 19.84 -6.55
C ALA A 111 0.96 19.30 -5.19
N PHE A 112 1.66 19.69 -4.12
CA PHE A 112 1.31 19.48 -2.71
C PHE A 112 1.27 18.02 -2.20
N ASP A 113 1.75 17.06 -2.98
CA ASP A 113 2.03 15.72 -2.46
C ASP A 113 3.35 15.75 -1.68
N PHE A 114 3.33 15.32 -0.42
CA PHE A 114 4.54 15.24 0.41
C PHE A 114 4.41 14.15 1.48
N ILE A 115 5.56 13.70 1.96
CA ILE A 115 5.64 12.87 3.17
C ILE A 115 6.50 13.62 4.17
N GLN A 116 5.97 13.86 5.37
CA GLN A 116 6.70 14.53 6.43
C GLN A 116 6.63 13.73 7.74
N PRO A 117 7.72 13.74 8.54
CA PRO A 117 7.67 13.19 9.88
C PRO A 117 6.75 14.04 10.77
N VAL A 118 5.98 13.39 11.62
CA VAL A 118 5.12 14.00 12.63
C VAL A 118 5.49 13.41 13.98
N LEU A 119 5.77 14.27 14.97
CA LEU A 119 6.08 13.83 16.32
C LEU A 119 4.82 13.31 17.01
N SER A 120 4.85 12.04 17.42
CA SER A 120 3.77 11.41 18.18
C SER A 120 4.34 10.86 19.50
N GLY A 121 4.43 11.73 20.50
CA GLY A 121 5.08 11.40 21.77
C GLY A 121 6.56 11.09 21.60
N LYS A 122 6.96 9.83 21.84
CA LYS A 122 8.35 9.35 21.66
C LYS A 122 8.61 8.72 20.30
N ASP A 123 7.55 8.47 19.52
CA ASP A 123 7.64 7.79 18.23
C ASP A 123 7.57 8.80 17.09
N THR A 124 8.20 8.45 15.97
CA THR A 124 8.09 9.21 14.72
C THR A 124 7.04 8.54 13.84
N TRP A 125 5.98 9.29 13.54
CA TRP A 125 5.00 8.90 12.53
C TRP A 125 5.30 9.66 11.24
N TYR A 126 4.67 9.25 10.14
CA TYR A 126 4.78 9.94 8.86
C TYR A 126 3.39 10.27 8.34
N LEU A 127 3.18 11.54 8.00
CA LEU A 127 2.00 11.97 7.28
C LEU A 127 2.34 12.01 5.79
N ALA A 128 1.68 11.17 5.01
CA ALA A 128 1.65 11.28 3.56
C ALA A 128 0.41 12.10 3.17
N ASP A 129 0.64 13.34 2.73
CA ASP A 129 -0.39 14.15 2.07
C ASP A 129 -0.42 13.81 0.59
N CYS A 130 -1.58 13.33 0.12
CA CYS A 130 -1.81 12.91 -1.24
C CYS A 130 -2.90 13.81 -1.84
N PHE A 131 -2.54 15.06 -2.08
CA PHE A 131 -3.42 16.11 -2.58
C PHE A 131 -4.11 15.68 -3.88
N LYS A 132 -3.39 15.02 -4.81
CA LYS A 132 -3.99 14.48 -6.06
C LYS A 132 -5.14 13.51 -5.81
N ASN A 133 -5.14 12.83 -4.67
CA ASN A 133 -6.13 11.84 -4.30
C ASN A 133 -7.22 12.41 -3.37
N TYR A 134 -7.05 13.65 -2.86
CA TYR A 134 -7.80 14.21 -1.74
C TYR A 134 -7.76 13.33 -0.48
N MET A 135 -6.62 12.68 -0.23
CA MET A 135 -6.44 11.74 0.89
C MET A 135 -5.19 12.10 1.69
N ARG A 136 -5.23 11.74 2.97
CA ARG A 136 -4.08 11.79 3.87
C ARG A 136 -3.94 10.44 4.56
N TYR A 137 -2.71 9.96 4.65
CA TYR A 137 -2.40 8.70 5.31
C TYR A 137 -1.41 8.93 6.44
N MET A 138 -1.69 8.34 7.60
CA MET A 138 -0.73 8.28 8.69
C MET A 138 -0.03 6.92 8.65
N LEU A 139 1.30 6.92 8.58
CA LEU A 139 2.12 5.72 8.64
C LEU A 139 2.85 5.68 9.98
N PHE A 140 2.68 4.57 10.68
CA PHE A 140 3.38 4.28 11.93
C PHE A 140 3.58 2.78 12.05
N ASN A 141 4.57 2.36 12.83
CA ASN A 141 4.88 0.96 13.05
C ASN A 141 4.73 0.60 14.52
N GLN A 142 4.12 -0.55 14.80
CA GLN A 142 4.09 -1.13 16.15
C GLN A 142 5.40 -1.88 16.47
N ALA A 143 6.10 -2.35 15.44
CA ALA A 143 7.39 -3.03 15.53
C ALA A 143 8.18 -2.79 14.23
N GLY A 144 9.50 -3.02 14.26
CA GLY A 144 10.36 -2.78 13.10
C GLY A 144 10.74 -1.31 12.93
N ARG A 145 10.91 -0.86 11.69
CA ARG A 145 11.37 0.49 11.33
C ARG A 145 10.66 0.96 10.07
N ILE A 146 10.31 2.24 10.04
CA ILE A 146 9.96 2.97 8.81
C ILE A 146 11.13 3.90 8.46
N ALA A 147 11.44 4.03 7.17
CA ALA A 147 12.41 5.00 6.66
C ALA A 147 11.90 5.61 5.36
N LEU A 148 12.17 6.91 5.18
CA LEU A 148 11.98 7.60 3.90
C LEU A 148 13.27 7.46 3.08
N HIS A 149 13.12 7.22 1.78
CA HIS A 149 14.20 6.99 0.83
C HIS A 149 14.10 7.95 -0.34
#